data_AF-A0A7C9CVJ2-F1
#
_entry.id   AF-A0A7C9CVJ2-F1
#
_cell.length_a   1.000
_cell.length_b   1.000
_cell.length_c   1.000
_cell.angle_alpha   90.00
_cell.angle_beta   90.00
_cell.angle_gamma   90.00
#
_symmetry.space_group_name_H-M   'P 1'
#
loop_
_entity.id
_entity.type
_entity.pdbx_description
1 polymer ?
#
loop_
_entity_poly.entity_id
_entity_poly.type
_entity_poly.pdbx_seq_one_letter_code
_entity_poly.pdbx_strand_id
1 'polypeptide(L)'
;FYHISISISSFQKLNSNPSKLKMLSDLYERLHIVPTPDGTLTRLPEFYPTVPPSAADSAVPSLSKDAPINHQHGTWARLFLPRRALSDPSPTKLPIVVFVHGGGFVIVSAAHPRLFLPRRALSDP
;
A
#
# COMPACT_ATOMS: atom_id res chain seq x y z
N PHE A 1 -1.56 10.27 -23.40
CA PHE A 1 -1.05 8.93 -23.03
C PHE A 1 0.06 9.12 -22.02
N TYR A 2 -0.18 8.82 -20.74
CA TYR A 2 0.86 8.94 -19.70
C TYR A 2 1.61 7.62 -19.61
N HIS A 3 2.89 7.64 -20.00
CA HIS A 3 3.80 6.50 -19.83
C HIS A 3 4.32 6.55 -18.39
N ILE A 4 3.88 5.64 -17.52
CA ILE A 4 4.50 5.43 -16.21
C ILE A 4 5.52 4.32 -16.40
N SER A 5 6.80 4.69 -16.51
CA SER A 5 7.91 3.73 -16.54
C SER A 5 8.40 3.50 -15.11
N ILE A 6 8.21 2.29 -14.58
CA ILE A 6 8.78 1.85 -13.30
C ILE A 6 9.96 0.93 -13.64
N SER A 7 11.19 1.40 -13.40
CA SER A 7 12.40 0.58 -13.53
C SER A 7 12.70 -0.08 -12.18
N ILE A 8 12.69 -1.41 -12.15
CA ILE A 8 13.10 -2.19 -10.98
C ILE A 8 14.45 -2.85 -11.31
N SER A 9 15.51 -2.40 -10.65
CA SER A 9 16.85 -2.98 -10.79
C SER A 9 16.99 -4.20 -9.89
N SER A 10 17.59 -5.28 -10.40
CA SER A 10 17.90 -6.47 -9.61
C SER A 10 18.89 -6.13 -8.47
N PHE A 11 18.63 -6.66 -7.28
CA PHE A 11 19.59 -6.61 -6.18
C PHE A 11 20.77 -7.54 -6.51
N GLN A 12 21.92 -6.96 -6.83
CA GLN A 12 23.16 -7.71 -6.99
C GLN A 12 23.54 -8.37 -5.67
N LYS A 13 24.08 -9.60 -5.76
CA LYS A 13 24.61 -10.35 -4.61
C LYS A 13 25.64 -9.48 -3.90
N LEU A 14 25.40 -9.19 -2.62
CA LEU A 14 26.16 -8.20 -1.88
C LEU A 14 27.49 -8.83 -1.41
N ASN A 15 28.61 -8.23 -1.81
CA ASN A 15 29.93 -8.56 -1.26
C ASN A 15 29.92 -8.35 0.27
N SER A 16 30.62 -9.23 0.97
CA SER A 16 30.70 -9.39 2.44
C SER A 16 31.47 -8.26 3.15
N ASN A 17 31.13 -6.99 2.86
CA ASN A 17 31.62 -5.84 3.61
C ASN A 17 30.76 -5.65 4.89
N PRO A 18 31.36 -5.58 6.10
CA PRO A 18 30.65 -5.42 7.37
C PRO A 18 29.68 -4.23 7.41
N SER A 19 30.05 -3.09 6.81
CA SER A 19 29.19 -1.90 6.77
C SER A 19 27.89 -2.14 5.98
N LYS A 20 27.97 -2.95 4.91
CA LYS A 20 26.84 -3.30 4.06
C LYS A 20 25.92 -4.29 4.75
N LEU A 21 26.48 -5.26 5.47
CA LEU A 21 25.71 -6.21 6.29
C LEU A 21 24.95 -5.50 7.40
N LYS A 22 25.57 -4.54 8.09
CA LYS A 22 24.89 -3.72 9.09
C LYS A 22 23.74 -2.93 8.48
N MET A 23 23.98 -2.24 7.36
CA MET A 23 22.94 -1.47 6.67
C MET A 23 21.75 -2.35 6.28
N LEU A 24 21.98 -3.57 5.80
CA LEU A 24 20.91 -4.51 5.46
C LEU A 24 20.14 -4.99 6.70
N SER A 25 20.84 -5.30 7.78
CA SER A 25 20.20 -5.67 9.05
C SER A 25 19.29 -4.55 9.53
N ASP A 26 19.80 -3.30 9.53
CA ASP A 26 19.04 -2.11 9.91
C ASP A 26 17.81 -1.94 8.98
N LEU A 27 17.92 -2.24 7.68
CA LEU A 27 16.81 -2.19 6.73
C LEU A 27 15.76 -3.29 6.98
N TYR A 28 16.20 -4.53 7.23
CA TYR A 28 15.31 -5.64 7.53
C TYR A 28 14.50 -5.40 8.80
N GLU A 29 15.15 -4.85 9.82
CA GLU A 29 14.51 -4.45 11.07
C GLU A 29 13.49 -3.32 10.84
N ARG A 30 13.90 -2.24 10.14
CA ARG A 30 13.01 -1.11 9.82
C ARG A 30 11.82 -1.47 8.95
N LEU A 31 12.01 -2.45 8.06
CA LEU A 31 10.99 -2.95 7.16
C LEU A 31 10.36 -4.24 7.67
N HIS A 32 10.55 -4.64 8.93
CA HIS A 32 9.91 -5.81 9.54
C HIS A 32 9.83 -7.04 8.59
N ILE A 33 10.94 -7.31 7.91
CA ILE A 33 11.10 -8.42 6.96
C ILE A 33 12.26 -9.29 7.42
N VAL A 34 12.07 -10.61 7.33
CA VAL A 34 13.06 -11.59 7.75
C VAL A 34 13.59 -12.30 6.51
N PRO A 35 14.90 -12.20 6.20
CA PRO A 35 15.48 -12.99 5.13
C PRO A 35 15.52 -14.47 5.52
N THR A 36 15.20 -15.33 4.57
CA THR A 36 15.27 -16.78 4.73
C THR A 36 16.51 -17.34 4.03
N PRO A 37 17.02 -18.52 4.44
CA PRO A 37 18.22 -19.12 3.82
C PRO A 37 18.09 -19.39 2.31
N ASP A 38 16.87 -19.57 1.82
CA ASP A 38 16.57 -19.79 0.39
C ASP A 38 16.60 -18.50 -0.45
N GLY A 39 16.88 -17.34 0.17
CA GLY A 39 16.94 -16.04 -0.50
C GLY A 39 15.59 -15.34 -0.65
N THR A 40 14.51 -15.89 -0.07
CA THR A 40 13.21 -15.20 -0.01
C THR A 40 13.14 -14.26 1.22
N LEU A 41 12.03 -13.52 1.32
CA LEU A 41 11.76 -12.58 2.41
C LEU A 41 10.39 -12.86 3.01
N THR A 42 10.36 -13.10 4.32
CA THR A 42 9.12 -13.21 5.10
C THR A 42 8.72 -11.84 5.63
N ARG A 43 7.47 -11.44 5.42
CA ARG A 43 6.92 -10.19 5.97
C ARG A 43 6.17 -10.51 7.25
N LEU A 44 6.40 -9.73 8.31
CA LEU A 44 5.72 -9.88 9.60
C LEU A 44 4.35 -9.16 9.56
N PRO A 45 3.20 -9.88 9.50
CA PRO A 45 1.88 -9.28 9.23
C PRO A 45 1.43 -8.25 10.26
N GLU A 46 1.87 -8.37 11.51
CA GLU A 46 1.55 -7.47 12.61
C GLU A 46 2.03 -6.03 12.39
N PHE A 47 3.06 -5.84 11.56
CA PHE A 47 3.56 -4.51 11.18
C PHE A 47 2.89 -3.97 9.91
N TYR A 48 2.02 -4.76 9.27
CA TYR A 48 1.32 -4.43 8.04
C TYR A 48 -0.20 -4.55 8.19
N PRO A 49 -0.82 -3.80 9.11
CA PRO A 49 -2.26 -3.85 9.29
C PRO A 49 -2.97 -3.44 8.00
N THR A 50 -4.15 -4.01 7.81
CA THR A 50 -5.09 -3.67 6.74
C THR A 50 -6.42 -3.26 7.36
N VAL A 51 -7.11 -2.29 6.75
CA VAL A 51 -8.48 -1.94 7.11
C VAL A 51 -9.46 -2.50 6.08
N PRO A 52 -10.65 -2.95 6.49
CA PRO A 52 -11.71 -3.34 5.55
C PRO A 52 -12.20 -2.13 4.74
N PRO A 53 -12.84 -2.34 3.58
CA PRO A 53 -13.51 -1.26 2.86
C PRO A 53 -14.65 -0.69 3.71
N SER A 54 -14.88 0.61 3.58
CA SER A 54 -15.86 1.35 4.38
C SER A 54 -17.29 1.17 3.85
N ALA A 55 -18.17 0.69 4.73
CA ALA A 55 -19.59 0.45 4.44
C ALA A 55 -20.43 1.74 4.38
N ALA A 56 -21.64 1.63 3.83
CA ALA A 56 -22.55 2.76 3.57
C ALA A 56 -22.99 3.51 4.83
N ASP A 57 -23.01 2.82 5.98
CA ASP A 57 -23.38 3.30 7.32
C ASP A 57 -22.22 3.93 8.10
N SER A 58 -20.97 3.77 7.65
CA SER A 58 -19.81 4.32 8.35
C SER A 58 -19.73 5.85 8.28
N ALA A 59 -19.38 6.52 9.38
CA ALA A 59 -19.27 7.98 9.45
C ALA A 59 -18.03 8.58 8.71
N VAL A 60 -17.30 7.77 7.93
CA VAL A 60 -16.10 8.20 7.21
C VAL A 60 -16.46 9.04 5.97
N PRO A 61 -15.60 9.97 5.53
CA PRO A 61 -15.92 10.93 4.46
C PRO A 61 -16.05 10.32 3.05
N SER A 62 -15.59 9.09 2.84
CA SER A 62 -15.61 8.40 1.56
C SER A 62 -16.06 6.95 1.71
N LEU A 63 -16.91 6.47 0.82
CA LEU A 63 -17.18 5.04 0.66
C LEU A 63 -16.00 4.37 -0.02
N SER A 64 -15.82 3.08 0.22
CA SER A 64 -14.81 2.31 -0.48
C SER A 64 -15.23 0.87 -0.68
N LYS A 65 -14.69 0.25 -1.73
CA LYS A 65 -14.98 -1.13 -2.13
C LYS A 65 -13.77 -1.75 -2.80
N ASP A 66 -13.50 -3.02 -2.46
CA ASP A 66 -12.49 -3.80 -3.16
C ASP A 66 -13.07 -4.43 -4.42
N ALA A 67 -12.37 -4.26 -5.54
CA ALA A 67 -12.74 -4.80 -6.84
C ALA A 67 -11.58 -5.63 -7.40
N PRO A 68 -11.81 -6.89 -7.82
CA PRO A 68 -10.77 -7.70 -8.46
C PRO A 68 -10.37 -7.07 -9.80
N ILE A 69 -9.07 -7.09 -10.09
CA ILE A 69 -8.52 -6.68 -11.40
C ILE A 69 -8.14 -7.92 -12.21
N ASN A 70 -7.36 -8.82 -11.61
CA ASN A 70 -6.92 -10.05 -12.27
C ASN A 70 -6.92 -11.20 -11.26
N HIS A 71 -7.85 -12.13 -11.45
CA HIS A 71 -8.04 -13.29 -10.59
C HIS A 71 -6.84 -14.25 -10.60
N GLN A 72 -6.17 -14.42 -11.74
CA GLN A 72 -5.01 -15.32 -11.86
C GLN A 72 -3.84 -14.86 -10.97
N HIS A 73 -3.70 -13.54 -10.79
CA HIS A 73 -2.61 -12.95 -10.00
C HIS A 73 -3.08 -12.45 -8.63
N GLY A 74 -4.34 -12.70 -8.25
CA GLY A 74 -4.91 -12.23 -6.98
C GLY A 74 -4.90 -10.71 -6.81
N THR A 75 -4.81 -9.95 -7.91
CA THR A 75 -4.71 -8.48 -7.85
C THR A 75 -6.09 -7.83 -7.79
N TRP A 76 -6.18 -6.75 -7.03
CA TRP A 76 -7.40 -5.99 -6.80
C TRP A 76 -7.06 -4.51 -6.58
N ALA A 77 -8.05 -3.65 -6.75
CA ALA A 77 -7.97 -2.24 -6.40
C ALA A 77 -9.05 -1.87 -5.40
N ARG A 78 -8.75 -0.93 -4.50
CA ARG A 78 -9.78 -0.27 -3.72
C ARG A 78 -10.27 0.98 -4.43
N LEU A 79 -11.57 1.00 -4.70
CA LEU A 79 -12.26 2.18 -5.21
C LEU A 79 -12.66 3.06 -4.04
N PHE A 80 -12.49 4.38 -4.20
CA PHE A 80 -12.91 5.37 -3.22
C PHE A 80 -13.88 6.35 -3.86
N LEU A 81 -15.02 6.56 -3.21
CA LEU A 81 -16.05 7.50 -3.64
C LEU A 81 -16.32 8.50 -2.52
N PRO A 82 -15.96 9.79 -2.69
CA PRO A 82 -16.30 10.83 -1.73
C PRO A 82 -17.81 10.92 -1.54
N ARG A 83 -18.30 10.91 -0.28
CA ARG A 83 -19.74 10.97 0.00
C ARG A 83 -20.40 12.24 -0.53
N ARG A 84 -19.67 13.35 -0.59
CA ARG A 84 -20.15 14.62 -1.16
C ARG A 84 -20.66 14.47 -2.60
N ALA A 85 -20.09 13.54 -3.37
CA ALA A 85 -20.53 13.25 -4.74
C ALA A 85 -21.91 12.57 -4.81
N LEU A 86 -22.38 11.99 -3.70
CA LEU A 86 -23.71 11.38 -3.60
C LEU A 86 -24.80 12.38 -3.20
N SER A 87 -24.42 13.55 -2.68
CA SER A 87 -25.34 14.58 -2.20
C SER A 87 -25.56 15.71 -3.22
N ASP A 88 -24.88 15.66 -4.37
CA ASP A 88 -25.03 16.67 -5.43
C ASP A 88 -26.37 16.46 -6.16
N PRO A 89 -27.26 17.47 -6.22
CA PRO A 89 -28.52 17.37 -6.95
C PRO A 89 -28.32 17.20 -8.47
N SER A 90 -27.13 17.52 -8.98
CA SER A 90 -26.71 17.24 -10.36
C SER A 90 -25.52 16.27 -10.36
N PRO A 91 -25.72 14.98 -10.69
CA PRO A 91 -24.63 14.02 -10.63
C PRO A 91 -23.57 14.34 -11.68
N THR A 92 -22.48 14.95 -11.25
CA THR A 92 -21.30 15.23 -12.08
C THR A 92 -20.27 14.10 -11.91
N LYS A 93 -19.67 13.66 -13.02
CA LYS A 93 -18.60 12.66 -12.97
C LYS A 93 -17.34 13.30 -12.39
N LEU A 94 -16.76 12.66 -11.38
CA LEU A 94 -15.47 13.06 -10.83
C LEU A 94 -14.31 12.58 -11.73
N PRO A 95 -13.19 13.33 -11.80
CA PRO A 95 -11.94 12.81 -12.37
C PRO A 95 -11.50 11.52 -11.66
N ILE A 96 -10.95 10.58 -12.42
CA ILE A 96 -10.38 9.34 -11.87
C ILE A 96 -8.91 9.57 -11.54
N VAL A 97 -8.53 9.31 -10.29
CA VAL A 97 -7.14 9.28 -9.85
C VAL A 97 -6.74 7.83 -9.63
N VAL A 98 -5.70 7.37 -10.35
CA VAL A 98 -5.09 6.06 -10.13
C VAL A 98 -3.92 6.25 -9.17
N PHE A 99 -4.02 5.63 -8.00
CA PHE A 99 -3.00 5.68 -6.97
C PHE A 99 -2.37 4.31 -6.74
N VAL A 100 -1.04 4.27 -6.69
CA VAL A 100 -0.26 3.08 -6.35
C VAL A 100 0.46 3.38 -5.03
N HIS A 101 0.31 2.50 -4.05
CA HIS A 101 0.90 2.71 -2.72
C HIS A 101 2.43 2.60 -2.76
N GLY A 102 3.08 3.21 -1.77
CA GLY A 102 4.53 3.08 -1.56
C GLY A 102 4.91 1.72 -0.95
N GLY A 103 6.03 1.67 -0.22
CA GLY A 103 6.51 0.42 0.39
C GLY A 103 7.64 -0.27 -0.39
N GLY A 104 8.30 0.47 -1.29
CA GLY A 104 9.52 0.00 -1.96
C GLY A 104 9.34 -1.25 -2.82
N PHE A 105 8.12 -1.53 -3.28
CA PHE A 105 7.73 -2.75 -4.00
C PHE A 105 7.84 -4.05 -3.18
N VAL A 106 8.11 -3.93 -1.88
CA VAL A 106 8.26 -5.09 -1.00
C VAL A 106 7.05 -5.21 -0.09
N ILE A 107 6.53 -4.13 0.50
CA ILE A 107 5.56 -4.20 1.61
C ILE A 107 4.27 -3.42 1.33
N VAL A 108 3.30 -3.57 2.22
CA VAL A 108 1.95 -2.96 2.25
C VAL A 108 1.02 -3.31 1.06
N SER A 109 -0.23 -2.85 1.13
CA SER A 109 -1.28 -3.07 0.12
C SER A 109 -2.21 -1.84 0.00
N ALA A 110 -3.15 -1.85 -0.95
CA ALA A 110 -4.18 -0.83 -1.08
C ALA A 110 -5.13 -0.72 0.13
N ALA A 111 -5.09 -1.68 1.07
CA ALA A 111 -5.87 -1.67 2.31
C ALA A 111 -5.09 -1.11 3.52
N HIS A 112 -3.86 -0.61 3.33
CA HIS A 112 -3.06 -0.11 4.46
C HIS A 112 -3.68 1.16 5.09
N PRO A 113 -3.82 1.25 6.44
CA PRO A 113 -4.56 2.32 7.12
C PRO A 113 -4.11 3.75 6.79
N ARG A 114 -2.82 3.95 6.44
CA ARG A 114 -2.33 5.27 6.01
C ARG A 114 -3.06 5.86 4.81
N LEU A 115 -3.73 5.03 4.01
CA LEU A 115 -4.55 5.48 2.89
C LEU A 115 -5.97 5.90 3.31
N PHE A 116 -6.41 5.56 4.53
CA PHE A 116 -7.79 5.74 5.01
C PHE A 116 -7.89 6.74 6.16
N LEU A 117 -6.81 6.92 6.92
CA LEU A 117 -6.81 7.79 8.07
C LEU A 117 -6.46 9.23 7.68
N PRO A 118 -7.20 10.24 8.17
CA PRO A 118 -6.78 11.62 8.07
C PRO A 118 -5.38 11.77 8.65
N ARG A 119 -4.54 12.62 8.03
CA ARG A 119 -3.15 12.87 8.42
C ARG A 119 -2.94 13.24 9.91
N ARG A 120 -4.02 13.59 10.63
CA ARG A 120 -4.05 13.88 12.08
C ARG A 120 -4.19 12.67 12.99
N ALA A 121 -4.55 11.48 12.50
CA ALA A 121 -4.79 10.32 13.37
C ALA A 121 -3.53 9.46 13.62
N LEU A 122 -2.37 9.87 13.09
CA LEU A 122 -1.08 9.19 13.30
C LEU A 122 -0.06 10.07 14.02
N SER A 123 -0.53 11.14 14.68
CA SER A 123 0.27 11.89 15.66
C SER A 123 -0.22 11.50 17.05
N ASP A 124 0.36 10.44 17.59
CA ASP A 124 0.70 10.27 19.00
C ASP A 124 1.66 9.05 19.10
N PRO A 125 2.56 9.05 20.10
CA PRO A 125 4.00 8.84 19.94
C PRO A 125 4.45 7.41 19.65
#